data_AF-A0AAD3CSE7-F1
#
_entry.id   AF-A0AAD3CSE7-F1
#
_cell.length_a   1.000
_cell.length_b   1.000
_cell.length_c   1.000
_cell.angle_alpha   90.00
_cell.angle_beta   90.00
_cell.angle_gamma   90.00
#
_symmetry.space_group_name_H-M   'P 1'
#
loop_
_entity.id
_entity.type
_entity.pdbx_description
1 polymer ?
#
loop_
_entity_poly.entity_id
_entity_poly.type
_entity_poly.pdbx_seq_one_letter_code
_entity_poly.pdbx_strand_id
1 'polypeptide(L)'
;MSEIELQLRFDPDGRTIASEEFYSKNGESNNPNNDVKLDYKSKTLDTLINEETDAKLLDDILFDCEITDCALLPRTFWCSSDSKPRCVLERMALEVFKHHVGDAVYDPATSGAEFWVQIRPSPPAGRYNLLSEDDKKKNTSSKEDDIDLESTGICFHWDKDEDLRLMMGGQVYVHPHISTVTYLNSIGAPTMTINYRVNPLNGDYIDTPIDDTECFISWPKKGKHLSFDGRYLHAAPSNLMPPGEFEKQTKVSDDLVDEDERKKQMRRQRRVTFLVNVWLNYKPFNVEPFPESMMDKMTKISEDTMPAILLDPRNKNINEKKVETVKVDDSVTGFKWSMGGTESNEYIKMELPLASIQNELQKGGNIEIKWKQHEGRVPPIELLKGEDIKSDESLNCHDQKKQKIEK
;
A
#
# COMPACT_ATOMS: atom_id res chain seq x y z
N MET A 1 28.97 -18.59 -14.73
CA MET A 1 27.73 -17.80 -14.58
C MET A 1 26.88 -18.12 -15.78
N SER A 2 25.68 -18.68 -15.59
CA SER A 2 24.71 -18.79 -16.68
C SER A 2 24.16 -17.38 -16.93
N GLU A 3 24.28 -16.89 -18.16
CA GLU A 3 23.59 -15.68 -18.57
C GLU A 3 22.08 -15.95 -18.49
N ILE A 4 21.34 -15.06 -17.82
CA ILE A 4 19.88 -15.09 -17.79
C ILE A 4 19.44 -14.01 -18.78
N GLU A 5 18.81 -14.42 -19.86
CA GLU A 5 18.16 -13.49 -20.79
C GLU A 5 16.76 -13.16 -20.27
N LEU A 6 16.48 -11.87 -20.06
CA LEU A 6 15.19 -11.38 -19.62
C LEU A 6 14.48 -10.66 -20.77
N GLN A 7 13.33 -11.19 -21.17
CA GLN A 7 12.47 -10.56 -22.18
C GLN A 7 11.26 -9.94 -21.48
N LEU A 8 11.33 -8.63 -21.25
CA LEU A 8 10.21 -7.85 -20.73
C LEU A 8 9.43 -7.23 -21.90
N ARG A 9 8.11 -7.31 -21.83
CA ARG A 9 7.21 -6.70 -22.80
C ARG A 9 6.23 -5.80 -22.07
N PHE A 10 6.09 -4.58 -22.56
CA PHE A 10 5.19 -3.60 -21.98
C PHE A 10 4.15 -3.12 -23.00
N ASP A 11 2.95 -2.84 -22.52
CA ASP A 11 1.96 -2.03 -23.25
C ASP A 11 2.45 -0.56 -23.37
N PRO A 12 1.76 0.31 -24.13
CA PRO A 12 2.13 1.73 -24.25
C PRO A 12 2.12 2.52 -22.92
N ASP A 13 1.50 1.95 -21.89
CA ASP A 13 1.40 2.49 -20.55
C ASP A 13 2.54 1.99 -19.62
N GLY A 14 3.34 1.00 -20.04
CA GLY A 14 4.39 0.41 -19.22
C GLY A 14 3.94 -0.78 -18.35
N ARG A 15 2.82 -1.44 -18.66
CA ARG A 15 2.33 -2.66 -17.96
C ARG A 15 2.75 -3.92 -18.69
N THR A 16 2.96 -5.00 -17.96
CA THR A 16 3.41 -6.27 -18.53
C THR A 16 2.34 -6.92 -19.42
N ILE A 17 2.74 -7.41 -20.59
CA ILE A 17 1.85 -8.10 -21.54
C ILE A 17 2.33 -9.52 -21.80
N ALA A 18 1.42 -10.39 -22.25
CA ALA A 18 1.74 -11.78 -22.52
C ALA A 18 2.76 -11.95 -23.65
N SER A 19 3.41 -13.12 -23.68
CA SER A 19 4.35 -13.47 -24.75
C SER A 19 3.62 -13.71 -26.08
N GLU A 20 4.31 -13.52 -27.21
CA GLU A 20 3.74 -13.82 -28.53
C GLU A 20 3.39 -15.31 -28.66
N GLU A 21 4.17 -16.16 -27.99
CA GLU A 21 3.95 -17.59 -27.94
C GLU A 21 2.62 -17.93 -27.24
N PHE A 22 2.27 -17.21 -26.18
CA PHE A 22 0.99 -17.35 -25.49
C PHE A 22 -0.18 -17.04 -26.43
N TYR A 23 -0.18 -15.88 -27.09
CA TYR A 23 -1.26 -15.51 -28.02
C TYR A 23 -1.36 -16.47 -29.21
N SER A 24 -0.21 -16.87 -29.76
CA SER A 24 -0.15 -17.80 -30.90
C SER A 24 -0.76 -19.17 -30.56
N LYS A 25 -0.52 -19.67 -29.35
CA LYS A 25 -1.08 -20.95 -28.88
C LYS A 25 -2.58 -20.88 -28.62
N ASN A 26 -3.08 -19.73 -28.17
CA ASN A 26 -4.49 -19.57 -27.79
C ASN A 26 -5.40 -19.09 -28.94
N GLY A 27 -4.85 -18.89 -30.15
CA GLY A 27 -5.62 -18.49 -31.33
C GLY A 27 -6.18 -17.07 -31.23
N GLU A 28 -5.62 -16.25 -30.35
CA GLU A 28 -5.99 -14.87 -30.17
C GLU A 28 -5.15 -13.98 -31.08
N SER A 29 -5.76 -12.96 -31.70
CA SER A 29 -5.00 -11.99 -32.48
C SER A 29 -4.08 -11.20 -31.55
N ASN A 30 -2.79 -11.07 -31.90
CA ASN A 30 -1.80 -10.14 -31.33
C ASN A 30 -2.21 -8.66 -31.54
N ASN A 31 -3.44 -8.29 -31.20
CA ASN A 31 -3.86 -6.91 -31.20
C ASN A 31 -3.63 -6.37 -29.79
N PRO A 32 -2.56 -5.60 -29.53
CA PRO A 32 -2.29 -5.02 -28.21
C PRO A 32 -3.41 -4.09 -27.73
N ASN A 33 -4.34 -3.69 -28.61
CA ASN A 33 -5.53 -2.92 -28.23
C ASN A 33 -6.72 -3.78 -27.76
N ASN A 34 -6.63 -5.11 -27.84
CA ASN A 34 -7.60 -6.04 -27.25
C ASN A 34 -7.21 -6.47 -25.82
N ASP A 35 -6.09 -5.96 -25.31
CA ASP A 35 -5.50 -6.41 -24.04
C ASP A 35 -6.26 -5.93 -22.79
N VAL A 36 -6.19 -6.79 -21.77
CA VAL A 36 -6.56 -6.66 -20.36
C VAL A 36 -7.27 -5.34 -19.97
N LYS A 37 -8.61 -5.33 -20.09
CA LYS A 37 -9.46 -4.25 -19.56
C LYS A 37 -9.65 -4.38 -18.05
N LEU A 38 -8.59 -4.11 -17.27
CA LEU A 38 -8.75 -3.91 -15.83
C LEU A 38 -9.25 -2.51 -15.54
N ASP A 39 -9.90 -2.36 -14.38
CA ASP A 39 -10.21 -1.04 -13.83
C ASP A 39 -9.05 -0.55 -12.97
N TYR A 40 -8.27 0.38 -13.52
CA TYR A 40 -7.11 0.98 -12.87
C TYR A 40 -7.45 2.18 -11.97
N LYS A 41 -8.74 2.56 -11.85
CA LYS A 41 -9.14 3.70 -11.03
C LYS A 41 -8.92 3.43 -9.55
N SER A 42 -8.44 4.44 -8.82
CA SER A 42 -8.46 4.43 -7.36
C SER A 42 -9.89 4.41 -6.85
N LYS A 43 -10.27 3.32 -6.18
CA LYS A 43 -11.64 3.16 -5.65
C LYS A 43 -11.66 2.27 -4.43
N THR A 44 -12.76 2.34 -3.69
CA THR A 44 -12.98 1.43 -2.56
C THR A 44 -14.33 0.75 -2.62
N LEU A 45 -14.36 -0.44 -2.03
CA LEU A 45 -15.54 -1.26 -1.90
C LEU A 45 -15.59 -1.93 -0.52
N ASP A 46 -16.76 -2.44 -0.15
CA ASP A 46 -16.92 -3.29 1.03
C ASP A 46 -16.71 -4.76 0.69
N THR A 47 -15.98 -5.45 1.55
CA THR A 47 -15.74 -6.90 1.46
C THR A 47 -16.79 -7.65 2.28
N LEU A 48 -16.69 -8.99 2.26
CA LEU A 48 -17.48 -9.86 3.12
C LEU A 48 -17.05 -9.79 4.60
N ILE A 49 -15.83 -9.31 4.88
CA ILE A 49 -15.42 -8.94 6.23
C ILE A 49 -16.09 -7.61 6.55
N ASN A 50 -16.88 -7.53 7.61
CA ASN A 50 -17.63 -6.34 8.01
C ASN A 50 -17.90 -6.35 9.52
N GLU A 51 -18.84 -5.52 9.98
CA GLU A 51 -19.18 -5.42 11.41
C GLU A 51 -19.87 -6.67 11.98
N GLU A 52 -20.49 -7.48 11.13
CA GLU A 52 -21.20 -8.72 11.48
C GLU A 52 -20.31 -9.97 11.36
N THR A 53 -19.06 -9.83 10.90
CA THR A 53 -18.13 -10.95 10.82
C THR A 53 -17.94 -11.60 12.18
N ASP A 54 -17.97 -12.94 12.18
CA ASP A 54 -17.72 -13.74 13.38
C ASP A 54 -16.41 -13.32 14.05
N ALA A 55 -16.50 -12.98 15.34
CA ALA A 55 -15.38 -12.42 16.08
C ALA A 55 -14.21 -13.41 16.20
N LYS A 56 -14.51 -14.72 16.27
CA LYS A 56 -13.48 -15.75 16.32
C LYS A 56 -12.76 -15.84 14.98
N LEU A 57 -13.48 -15.87 13.85
CA LEU A 57 -12.87 -15.84 12.53
C LEU A 57 -11.97 -14.59 12.35
N LEU A 58 -12.43 -13.41 12.78
CA LEU A 58 -11.62 -12.20 12.69
C LEU A 58 -10.35 -12.30 13.55
N ASP A 59 -10.44 -12.82 14.77
CA ASP A 59 -9.28 -13.03 15.63
C ASP A 59 -8.28 -14.03 15.02
N ASP A 60 -8.78 -15.11 14.42
CA ASP A 60 -7.98 -16.12 13.73
C ASP A 60 -7.23 -15.49 12.53
N ILE A 61 -7.91 -14.67 11.72
CA ILE A 61 -7.29 -13.91 10.61
C ILE A 61 -6.25 -12.91 11.14
N LEU A 62 -6.56 -12.16 12.21
CA LEU A 62 -5.61 -11.20 12.80
C LEU A 62 -4.37 -11.90 13.38
N PHE A 63 -4.52 -13.13 13.86
CA PHE A 63 -3.39 -13.94 14.31
C PHE A 63 -2.54 -14.44 13.13
N ASP A 64 -3.16 -14.96 12.08
CA ASP A 64 -2.49 -15.30 10.81
C ASP A 64 -1.70 -14.10 10.26
N CYS A 65 -2.27 -12.88 10.37
CA CYS A 65 -1.61 -11.64 10.02
C CYS A 65 -0.33 -11.36 10.83
N GLU A 66 -0.35 -11.58 12.14
CA GLU A 66 0.84 -11.41 13.00
C GLU A 66 1.94 -12.43 12.66
N ILE A 67 1.57 -13.67 12.32
CA ILE A 67 2.52 -14.68 11.85
C ILE A 67 3.16 -14.22 10.53
N THR A 68 2.35 -13.70 9.62
CA THR A 68 2.77 -13.27 8.28
C THR A 68 3.68 -12.04 8.31
N ASP A 69 3.44 -11.08 9.21
CA ASP A 69 4.29 -9.87 9.40
C ASP A 69 5.53 -10.12 10.30
N CYS A 70 5.94 -11.38 10.47
CA CYS A 70 7.11 -11.76 11.25
C CYS A 70 8.41 -11.36 10.54
N ALA A 71 9.34 -10.76 11.28
CA ALA A 71 10.65 -10.33 10.76
C ALA A 71 11.50 -11.46 10.16
N LEU A 72 11.28 -12.70 10.62
CA LEU A 72 12.05 -13.88 10.23
C LEU A 72 11.56 -14.51 8.92
N LEU A 73 10.41 -14.06 8.39
CA LEU A 73 9.84 -14.56 7.15
C LEU A 73 10.20 -13.62 5.98
N PRO A 74 10.06 -14.10 4.72
CA PRO A 74 10.05 -13.23 3.54
C PRO A 74 9.08 -12.04 3.69
N ARG A 75 9.34 -10.95 2.96
CA ARG A 75 8.51 -9.73 3.03
C ARG A 75 7.13 -9.92 2.40
N THR A 76 7.08 -10.63 1.28
CA THR A 76 5.89 -10.90 0.50
C THR A 76 5.87 -12.36 0.07
N PHE A 77 4.69 -12.84 -0.34
CA PHE A 77 4.47 -14.24 -0.68
C PHE A 77 3.69 -14.36 -1.98
N TRP A 78 3.97 -15.41 -2.75
CA TRP A 78 3.35 -15.65 -4.06
C TRP A 78 2.23 -16.69 -4.01
N CYS A 79 1.13 -16.39 -4.70
CA CYS A 79 0.06 -17.34 -5.04
C CYS A 79 -0.18 -17.30 -6.56
N SER A 80 0.19 -18.38 -7.27
CA SER A 80 -0.10 -18.49 -8.71
C SER A 80 -1.60 -18.45 -8.97
N SER A 81 -2.00 -17.85 -10.08
CA SER A 81 -3.41 -17.64 -10.45
C SER A 81 -4.28 -18.91 -10.47
N ASP A 82 -3.69 -20.06 -10.74
CA ASP A 82 -4.33 -21.38 -10.83
C ASP A 82 -4.09 -22.28 -9.60
N SER A 83 -3.36 -21.77 -8.59
CA SER A 83 -3.06 -22.52 -7.38
C SER A 83 -4.30 -22.76 -6.51
N LYS A 84 -4.26 -23.85 -5.73
CA LYS A 84 -5.23 -24.08 -4.65
C LYS A 84 -4.72 -23.42 -3.37
N PRO A 85 -5.51 -22.56 -2.71
CA PRO A 85 -5.08 -21.93 -1.47
C PRO A 85 -4.98 -22.97 -0.36
N ARG A 86 -3.95 -22.83 0.49
CA ARG A 86 -3.63 -23.74 1.59
C ARG A 86 -4.12 -23.22 2.94
N CYS A 87 -4.28 -21.91 3.06
CA CYS A 87 -4.80 -21.22 4.24
C CYS A 87 -5.75 -20.08 3.86
N VAL A 88 -6.39 -19.48 4.87
CA VAL A 88 -7.34 -18.36 4.70
C VAL A 88 -6.70 -17.17 3.98
N LEU A 89 -5.46 -16.77 4.33
CA LEU A 89 -4.81 -15.62 3.67
C LEU A 89 -4.53 -15.87 2.19
N GLU A 90 -4.08 -17.06 1.80
CA GLU A 90 -3.92 -17.40 0.37
C GLU A 90 -5.26 -17.41 -0.36
N ARG A 91 -6.33 -17.86 0.31
CA ARG A 91 -7.68 -17.79 -0.25
C ARG A 91 -8.09 -16.35 -0.50
N MET A 92 -7.87 -15.45 0.46
CA MET A 92 -8.13 -14.02 0.32
C MET A 92 -7.31 -13.40 -0.82
N ALA A 93 -6.02 -13.73 -0.95
CA ALA A 93 -5.16 -13.25 -2.04
C ALA A 93 -5.71 -13.65 -3.42
N LEU A 94 -6.09 -14.92 -3.59
CA LEU A 94 -6.66 -15.42 -4.85
C LEU A 94 -8.07 -14.88 -5.13
N GLU A 95 -8.86 -14.57 -4.10
CA GLU A 95 -10.15 -13.88 -4.26
C GLU A 95 -9.96 -12.46 -4.78
N VAL A 96 -8.97 -11.72 -4.26
CA VAL A 96 -8.60 -10.39 -4.76
C VAL A 96 -8.12 -10.46 -6.22
N PHE A 97 -7.23 -11.40 -6.53
CA PHE A 97 -6.77 -11.62 -7.91
C PHE A 97 -7.95 -11.86 -8.86
N LYS A 98 -8.80 -12.85 -8.54
CA LYS A 98 -9.95 -13.22 -9.40
C LYS A 98 -10.96 -12.09 -9.55
N HIS A 99 -11.19 -11.32 -8.48
CA HIS A 99 -12.09 -10.18 -8.52
C HIS A 99 -11.62 -9.11 -9.52
N HIS A 100 -10.34 -8.71 -9.44
CA HIS A 100 -9.82 -7.62 -10.27
C HIS A 100 -9.55 -8.05 -11.70
N VAL A 101 -9.06 -9.28 -11.90
CA VAL A 101 -8.73 -9.79 -13.24
C VAL A 101 -9.99 -10.09 -14.05
N GLY A 102 -11.05 -10.60 -13.39
CA GLY A 102 -12.32 -10.89 -14.03
C GLY A 102 -12.16 -11.80 -15.26
N ASP A 103 -12.59 -11.30 -16.42
CA ASP A 103 -12.56 -12.03 -17.70
C ASP A 103 -11.33 -11.65 -18.56
N ALA A 104 -10.35 -10.96 -17.99
CA ALA A 104 -9.15 -10.58 -18.73
C ALA A 104 -8.31 -11.80 -19.13
N VAL A 105 -7.66 -11.72 -20.30
CA VAL A 105 -6.76 -12.75 -20.78
C VAL A 105 -5.36 -12.52 -20.24
N TYR A 106 -4.74 -13.56 -19.70
CA TYR A 106 -3.39 -13.54 -19.14
C TYR A 106 -2.74 -14.91 -19.22
N ASP A 107 -1.42 -14.97 -19.14
CA ASP A 107 -0.65 -16.21 -19.01
C ASP A 107 -0.68 -16.73 -17.55
N PRO A 108 -1.37 -17.84 -17.25
CA PRO A 108 -1.48 -18.34 -15.87
C PRO A 108 -0.13 -18.75 -15.26
N ALA A 109 0.85 -19.14 -16.09
CA ALA A 109 2.16 -19.59 -15.62
C ALA A 109 2.98 -18.44 -15.01
N THR A 110 2.69 -17.21 -15.41
CA THR A 110 3.40 -16.00 -14.98
C THR A 110 2.46 -15.00 -14.31
N SER A 111 1.22 -15.37 -14.00
CA SER A 111 0.25 -14.46 -13.36
C SER A 111 -0.19 -14.98 -12.00
N GLY A 112 -0.47 -14.07 -11.08
CA GLY A 112 -0.87 -14.42 -9.73
C GLY A 112 -0.98 -13.23 -8.79
N ALA A 113 -1.18 -13.56 -7.52
CA ALA A 113 -1.21 -12.61 -6.42
C ALA A 113 0.11 -12.67 -5.66
N GLU A 114 0.76 -11.52 -5.52
CA GLU A 114 1.73 -11.31 -4.46
C GLU A 114 1.00 -10.70 -3.27
N PHE A 115 1.13 -11.26 -2.08
CA PHE A 115 0.45 -10.76 -0.89
C PHE A 115 1.38 -10.62 0.31
N TRP A 116 1.02 -9.72 1.20
CA TRP A 116 1.66 -9.54 2.49
C TRP A 116 0.72 -8.87 3.48
N VAL A 117 1.19 -8.78 4.72
CA VAL A 117 0.47 -8.13 5.80
C VAL A 117 1.32 -7.00 6.33
N GLN A 118 0.65 -5.94 6.76
CA GLN A 118 1.32 -4.84 7.42
C GLN A 118 0.57 -4.44 8.67
N ILE A 119 1.28 -4.47 9.79
CA ILE A 119 0.76 -4.07 11.10
C ILE A 119 1.44 -2.77 11.54
N ARG A 120 0.62 -1.77 11.89
CA ARG A 120 1.07 -0.47 12.42
C ARG A 120 0.25 -0.09 13.66
N PRO A 121 0.88 0.33 14.76
CA PRO A 121 2.31 0.22 15.07
C PRO A 121 2.78 -1.24 15.00
N SER A 122 4.08 -1.49 14.78
CA SER A 122 4.59 -2.86 14.66
C SER A 122 4.45 -3.63 15.98
N PRO A 123 4.05 -4.92 15.97
CA PRO A 123 4.04 -5.76 17.17
C PRO A 123 5.49 -6.07 17.63
N PRO A 124 5.71 -6.53 18.87
CA PRO A 124 7.05 -6.81 19.39
C PRO A 124 7.89 -7.76 18.50
N ALA A 125 7.26 -8.82 17.96
CA ALA A 125 7.89 -9.74 17.01
C ALA A 125 7.75 -9.30 15.54
N GLY A 126 7.16 -8.14 15.30
CA GLY A 126 6.91 -7.60 13.97
C GLY A 126 8.19 -7.09 13.33
N ARG A 127 8.22 -7.15 12.00
CA ARG A 127 9.36 -6.77 11.16
C ARG A 127 10.00 -5.45 11.56
N TYR A 128 9.19 -4.40 11.72
CA TYR A 128 9.72 -3.04 11.89
C TYR A 128 10.22 -2.76 13.30
N ASN A 129 9.69 -3.41 14.33
CA ASN A 129 10.26 -3.29 15.67
C ASN A 129 11.64 -3.93 15.74
N LEU A 130 11.79 -5.16 15.23
CA LEU A 130 13.06 -5.89 15.29
C LEU A 130 14.16 -5.26 14.43
N LEU A 131 13.81 -4.68 13.28
CA LEU A 131 14.78 -3.99 12.43
C LEU A 131 15.15 -2.59 12.97
N SER A 132 14.24 -1.89 13.67
CA SER A 132 14.51 -0.55 14.20
C SER A 132 15.53 -0.50 15.35
N GLU A 133 15.75 -1.60 16.07
CA GLU A 133 16.70 -1.62 17.19
C GLU A 133 18.17 -1.57 16.74
N ASP A 134 18.46 -2.06 15.53
CA ASP A 134 19.81 -2.00 14.95
C ASP A 134 20.13 -0.62 14.34
N ASP A 135 19.13 0.07 13.79
CA ASP A 135 19.30 1.42 13.21
C ASP A 135 19.30 2.54 14.27
N LYS A 136 18.56 2.37 15.38
CA LYS A 136 18.63 3.30 16.53
C LYS A 136 20.02 3.41 17.15
N LYS A 137 20.89 2.40 16.97
CA LYS A 137 22.30 2.46 17.41
C LYS A 137 23.21 3.25 16.46
N LYS A 138 22.78 3.54 15.23
CA LYS A 138 23.59 4.25 14.23
C LYS A 138 23.25 5.74 14.09
N ASN A 139 22.01 6.15 14.41
CA ASN A 139 21.56 7.54 14.27
C ASN A 139 21.41 8.27 15.61
N THR A 140 22.52 8.53 16.31
CA THR A 140 22.55 9.51 17.42
C THR A 140 22.84 10.94 16.94
N SER A 141 22.63 11.26 15.65
CA SER A 141 22.97 12.58 15.10
C SER A 141 22.05 13.06 13.98
N SER A 142 20.76 13.23 14.24
CA SER A 142 19.92 14.14 13.45
C SER A 142 18.74 14.65 14.29
N LYS A 143 18.27 15.84 13.91
CA LYS A 143 17.55 16.84 14.71
C LYS A 143 16.14 16.41 15.13
N GLU A 144 15.64 17.03 16.20
CA GLU A 144 14.39 16.74 16.93
C GLU A 144 13.06 16.92 16.14
N ASP A 145 13.08 17.24 14.84
CA ASP A 145 11.88 17.67 14.10
C ASP A 145 11.39 16.71 13.00
N ASP A 146 12.12 15.64 12.66
CA ASP A 146 11.65 14.66 11.66
C ASP A 146 10.86 13.53 12.35
N ILE A 147 9.54 13.52 12.16
CA ILE A 147 8.71 12.37 12.53
C ILE A 147 9.22 11.17 11.76
N ASP A 148 9.75 10.17 12.47
CA ASP A 148 10.16 8.90 11.91
C ASP A 148 8.93 8.14 11.39
N LEU A 149 8.58 8.40 10.14
CA LEU A 149 7.49 7.74 9.44
C LEU A 149 7.84 6.30 9.05
N GLU A 150 9.11 5.91 9.12
CA GLU A 150 9.51 4.51 8.94
C GLU A 150 9.05 3.68 10.15
N SER A 151 9.08 4.25 11.35
CA SER A 151 8.55 3.59 12.56
C SER A 151 7.07 3.87 12.84
N THR A 152 6.53 5.00 12.37
CA THR A 152 5.14 5.39 12.68
C THR A 152 4.14 5.25 11.53
N GLY A 153 4.60 5.07 10.29
CA GLY A 153 3.73 5.00 9.12
C GLY A 153 4.31 4.13 8.00
N ILE A 154 4.05 4.56 6.77
CA ILE A 154 4.64 3.99 5.55
C ILE A 154 5.05 5.17 4.68
N CYS A 155 6.34 5.22 4.35
CA CYS A 155 6.89 6.23 3.45
C CYS A 155 6.37 6.03 2.02
N PHE A 156 6.50 7.07 1.20
CA PHE A 156 6.08 7.00 -0.18
C PHE A 156 6.95 6.04 -0.98
N HIS A 157 6.32 5.17 -1.76
CA HIS A 157 7.01 4.23 -2.62
C HIS A 157 6.13 3.81 -3.79
N TRP A 158 6.77 3.16 -4.75
CA TRP A 158 6.11 2.36 -5.76
C TRP A 158 6.32 0.88 -5.43
N ASP A 159 5.25 0.12 -5.53
CA ASP A 159 5.30 -1.34 -5.57
C ASP A 159 5.98 -1.76 -6.86
N LYS A 160 6.93 -2.67 -6.76
CA LYS A 160 7.74 -3.12 -7.89
C LYS A 160 8.37 -4.44 -7.55
N ASP A 161 8.89 -5.10 -8.57
CA ASP A 161 9.85 -6.17 -8.35
C ASP A 161 11.14 -5.61 -7.74
N GLU A 162 11.27 -5.77 -6.43
CA GLU A 162 12.42 -5.27 -5.66
C GLU A 162 13.72 -5.94 -6.07
N ASP A 163 13.69 -7.26 -6.32
CA ASP A 163 14.90 -8.03 -6.59
C ASP A 163 15.38 -7.80 -8.01
N LEU A 164 14.47 -7.73 -9.00
CA LEU A 164 14.83 -7.30 -10.35
C LEU A 164 15.42 -5.88 -10.34
N ARG A 165 14.79 -4.95 -9.62
CA ARG A 165 15.31 -3.58 -9.52
C ARG A 165 16.74 -3.56 -8.98
N LEU A 166 17.02 -4.33 -7.92
CA LEU A 166 18.36 -4.43 -7.35
C LEU A 166 19.36 -5.06 -8.34
N MET A 167 18.98 -6.15 -9.01
CA MET A 167 19.83 -6.82 -10.01
C MET A 167 20.17 -5.91 -11.20
N MET A 168 19.26 -5.00 -11.56
CA MET A 168 19.41 -4.06 -12.67
C MET A 168 19.95 -2.69 -12.25
N GLY A 169 20.63 -2.59 -11.10
CA GLY A 169 21.30 -1.36 -10.67
C GLY A 169 20.35 -0.23 -10.25
N GLY A 170 19.10 -0.55 -9.90
CA GLY A 170 18.13 0.39 -9.33
C GLY A 170 17.21 1.10 -10.33
N GLN A 171 17.40 0.89 -11.64
CA GLN A 171 16.76 1.69 -12.70
C GLN A 171 15.49 1.05 -13.27
N VAL A 172 15.37 -0.27 -13.21
CA VAL A 172 14.23 -0.99 -13.79
C VAL A 172 13.10 -1.07 -12.76
N TYR A 173 11.89 -0.69 -13.21
CA TYR A 173 10.66 -0.76 -12.43
C TYR A 173 9.63 -1.58 -13.20
N VAL A 174 9.39 -2.81 -12.73
CA VAL A 174 8.25 -3.62 -13.18
C VAL A 174 7.23 -3.59 -12.06
N HIS A 175 6.04 -3.07 -12.37
CA HIS A 175 4.97 -2.83 -11.40
C HIS A 175 3.86 -3.88 -11.52
N PRO A 176 3.12 -4.16 -10.43
CA PRO A 176 1.86 -4.88 -10.56
C PRO A 176 0.86 -4.09 -11.39
N HIS A 177 -0.13 -4.79 -11.94
CA HIS A 177 -1.23 -4.11 -12.65
C HIS A 177 -2.13 -3.36 -11.67
N ILE A 178 -2.51 -4.00 -10.57
CA ILE A 178 -3.34 -3.43 -9.51
C ILE A 178 -2.66 -3.67 -8.17
N SER A 179 -2.53 -2.62 -7.37
CA SER A 179 -2.16 -2.71 -5.96
C SER A 179 -3.41 -2.51 -5.10
N THR A 180 -3.45 -3.19 -3.95
CA THR A 180 -4.63 -3.16 -3.08
C THR A 180 -4.29 -3.03 -1.59
N VAL A 181 -5.23 -2.46 -0.84
CA VAL A 181 -5.18 -2.39 0.63
C VAL A 181 -6.54 -2.80 1.20
N THR A 182 -6.56 -3.91 1.91
CA THR A 182 -7.75 -4.35 2.66
C THR A 182 -7.56 -4.05 4.14
N TYR A 183 -8.43 -3.25 4.73
CA TYR A 183 -8.38 -2.94 6.16
C TYR A 183 -9.14 -3.99 6.96
N LEU A 184 -8.47 -4.67 7.89
CA LEU A 184 -9.11 -5.64 8.79
C LEU A 184 -9.66 -4.99 10.08
N ASN A 185 -9.44 -3.68 10.23
CA ASN A 185 -9.97 -2.85 11.31
C ASN A 185 -10.14 -1.39 10.85
N SER A 186 -10.64 -0.55 11.75
CA SER A 186 -11.09 0.82 11.47
C SER A 186 -10.21 1.90 12.10
N ILE A 187 -8.92 1.62 12.29
CA ILE A 187 -8.00 2.51 13.03
C ILE A 187 -6.68 2.71 12.29
N GLY A 188 -6.00 3.82 12.62
CA GLY A 188 -4.68 4.16 12.13
C GLY A 188 -4.67 5.08 10.90
N ALA A 189 -3.48 5.21 10.31
CA ALA A 189 -3.21 6.13 9.20
C ALA A 189 -4.00 5.76 7.93
N PRO A 190 -4.42 6.76 7.14
CA PRO A 190 -5.07 6.50 5.86
C PRO A 190 -4.04 6.00 4.85
N THR A 191 -4.50 5.25 3.84
CA THR A 191 -3.67 5.03 2.64
C THR A 191 -3.91 6.18 1.68
N MET A 192 -2.84 6.68 1.07
CA MET A 192 -2.87 7.75 0.09
C MET A 192 -2.18 7.29 -1.18
N THR A 193 -2.83 7.48 -2.33
CA THR A 193 -2.33 7.11 -3.66
C THR A 193 -2.34 8.33 -4.56
N ILE A 194 -1.27 8.52 -5.32
CA ILE A 194 -1.10 9.66 -6.23
C ILE A 194 -0.69 9.08 -7.58
N ASN A 195 -1.28 9.57 -8.67
CA ASN A 195 -1.05 9.06 -10.02
C ASN A 195 0.32 9.40 -10.65
N TYR A 196 1.32 9.69 -9.81
CA TYR A 196 2.71 9.85 -10.21
C TYR A 196 3.33 8.49 -10.51
N ARG A 197 4.00 8.41 -11.66
CA ARG A 197 4.57 7.18 -12.22
C ARG A 197 6.06 7.37 -12.51
N VAL A 198 6.74 6.25 -12.71
CA VAL A 198 8.11 6.21 -13.20
C VAL A 198 8.19 5.44 -14.51
N ASN A 199 9.17 5.77 -15.33
CA ASN A 199 9.45 5.02 -16.53
C ASN A 199 10.03 3.65 -16.15
N PRO A 200 9.48 2.55 -16.69
CA PRO A 200 9.82 1.19 -16.26
C PRO A 200 11.25 0.77 -16.59
N LEU A 201 11.91 1.42 -17.55
CA LEU A 201 13.24 1.03 -18.03
C LEU A 201 14.38 1.83 -17.42
N ASN A 202 14.14 3.10 -17.08
CA ASN A 202 15.18 4.00 -16.59
C ASN A 202 14.89 4.63 -15.21
N GLY A 203 13.67 4.50 -14.70
CA GLY A 203 13.29 5.01 -13.38
C GLY A 203 13.09 6.52 -13.30
N ASP A 204 13.10 7.22 -14.44
CA ASP A 204 12.79 8.65 -14.48
C ASP A 204 11.34 8.91 -14.11
N TYR A 205 11.08 10.01 -13.42
CA TYR A 205 9.71 10.43 -13.10
C TYR A 205 8.98 10.79 -14.39
N ILE A 206 7.74 10.31 -14.53
CA ILE A 206 6.87 10.68 -15.64
C ILE A 206 6.05 11.89 -15.20
N ASP A 207 6.26 13.01 -15.89
CA ASP A 207 5.50 14.24 -15.65
C ASP A 207 4.00 13.98 -15.78
N THR A 208 3.26 14.31 -14.72
CA THR A 208 1.81 14.30 -14.70
C THR A 208 1.34 15.76 -14.71
N PRO A 209 0.60 16.21 -15.74
CA PRO A 209 0.05 17.57 -15.76
C PRO A 209 -0.76 17.84 -14.48
N ILE A 210 -0.62 19.04 -13.90
CA ILE A 210 -1.28 19.38 -12.62
C ILE A 210 -2.79 19.17 -12.67
N ASP A 211 -3.43 19.52 -13.79
CA ASP A 211 -4.88 19.36 -13.98
C ASP A 211 -5.32 17.89 -14.09
N ASP A 212 -4.37 16.98 -14.34
CA ASP A 212 -4.55 15.54 -14.38
C ASP A 212 -4.05 14.86 -13.09
N THR A 213 -3.50 15.61 -12.12
CA THR A 213 -3.01 15.06 -10.85
C THR A 213 -4.18 14.68 -9.95
N GLU A 214 -4.24 13.40 -9.60
CA GLU A 214 -5.25 12.84 -8.72
C GLU A 214 -4.59 12.27 -7.47
N CYS A 215 -5.10 12.69 -6.30
CA CYS A 215 -4.73 12.10 -5.02
C CYS A 215 -5.96 11.52 -4.35
N PHE A 216 -5.89 10.22 -4.05
CA PHE A 216 -6.96 9.49 -3.40
C PHE A 216 -6.52 9.09 -2.00
N ILE A 217 -7.29 9.47 -0.99
CA ILE A 217 -7.04 9.19 0.42
C ILE A 217 -8.18 8.32 0.95
N SER A 218 -7.81 7.21 1.58
CA SER A 218 -8.75 6.24 2.12
C SER A 218 -8.44 6.00 3.60
N TRP A 219 -9.36 6.40 4.48
CA TRP A 219 -9.26 6.09 5.91
C TRP A 219 -9.59 4.62 6.20
N PRO A 220 -8.94 3.98 7.19
CA PRO A 220 -9.26 2.61 7.55
C PRO A 220 -10.72 2.45 7.98
N LYS A 221 -11.36 1.42 7.45
CA LYS A 221 -12.64 0.90 7.94
C LYS A 221 -12.61 -0.60 7.77
N LYS A 222 -12.92 -1.34 8.82
CA LYS A 222 -12.98 -2.81 8.79
C LYS A 222 -13.77 -3.28 7.57
N GLY A 223 -13.15 -4.14 6.79
CA GLY A 223 -13.75 -4.67 5.58
C GLY A 223 -13.62 -3.82 4.33
N LYS A 224 -13.12 -2.59 4.43
CA LYS A 224 -12.93 -1.74 3.26
C LYS A 224 -11.73 -2.23 2.47
N HIS A 225 -11.92 -2.39 1.17
CA HIS A 225 -10.87 -2.74 0.22
C HIS A 225 -10.66 -1.57 -0.72
N LEU A 226 -9.42 -1.09 -0.81
CA LEU A 226 -8.94 -0.09 -1.74
C LEU A 226 -8.18 -0.79 -2.86
N SER A 227 -8.44 -0.40 -4.11
CA SER A 227 -7.67 -0.80 -5.29
C SER A 227 -7.27 0.42 -6.09
N PHE A 228 -6.10 0.39 -6.71
CA PHE A 228 -5.56 1.45 -7.55
C PHE A 228 -4.54 0.87 -8.56
N ASP A 229 -4.19 1.66 -9.58
CA ASP A 229 -3.15 1.29 -10.54
C ASP A 229 -1.81 1.02 -9.83
N GLY A 230 -1.23 -0.16 -10.02
CA GLY A 230 -0.01 -0.58 -9.30
C GLY A 230 1.23 0.27 -9.60
N ARG A 231 1.17 1.14 -10.62
CA ARG A 231 2.24 2.10 -10.95
C ARG A 231 2.16 3.39 -10.14
N TYR A 232 1.11 3.59 -9.33
CA TYR A 232 0.91 4.84 -8.59
C TYR A 232 1.77 4.92 -7.35
N LEU A 233 2.30 6.11 -7.10
CA LEU A 233 3.05 6.43 -5.89
C LEU A 233 2.09 6.45 -4.69
N HIS A 234 2.45 5.80 -3.59
CA HIS A 234 1.54 5.68 -2.45
C HIS A 234 2.24 5.53 -1.09
N ALA A 235 1.50 5.81 -0.03
CA ALA A 235 1.97 5.83 1.36
C ALA A 235 0.83 5.57 2.36
N ALA A 236 1.17 5.46 3.65
CA ALA A 236 0.23 5.65 4.74
C ALA A 236 0.82 6.61 5.79
N PRO A 237 0.68 7.93 5.57
CA PRO A 237 1.28 8.95 6.42
C PRO A 237 0.57 9.07 7.76
N SER A 238 1.26 8.72 8.85
CA SER A 238 0.70 8.79 10.22
C SER A 238 0.43 10.22 10.68
N ASN A 239 1.17 11.20 10.16
CA ASN A 239 1.00 12.62 10.49
C ASN A 239 -0.27 13.25 9.87
N LEU A 240 -1.06 12.51 9.08
CA LEU A 240 -2.43 12.93 8.74
C LEU A 240 -3.43 12.62 9.87
N MET A 241 -3.08 11.74 10.80
CA MET A 241 -3.91 11.44 11.96
C MET A 241 -3.94 12.63 12.93
N PRO A 242 -5.05 12.84 13.67
CA PRO A 242 -5.05 13.77 14.79
C PRO A 242 -3.98 13.40 15.84
N PRO A 243 -3.39 14.40 16.53
CA PRO A 243 -2.38 14.15 17.55
C PRO A 243 -2.85 13.15 18.63
N GLY A 244 -2.00 12.19 18.99
CA GLY A 244 -2.31 11.19 20.03
C GLY A 244 -3.05 9.94 19.53
N GLU A 245 -3.63 9.94 18.32
CA GLU A 245 -4.35 8.79 17.79
C GLU A 245 -3.41 7.62 17.45
N PHE A 246 -2.16 7.91 17.06
CA PHE A 246 -1.19 6.87 16.80
C PHE A 246 -0.85 6.08 18.07
N GLU A 247 -0.59 6.77 19.17
CA GLU A 247 -0.19 6.19 20.46
C GLU A 247 -1.33 5.41 21.13
N LYS A 248 -2.59 5.70 20.80
CA LYS A 248 -3.74 4.92 21.31
C LYS A 248 -3.74 3.49 20.77
N GLN A 249 -3.12 3.23 19.62
CA GLN A 249 -3.09 1.91 18.99
C GLN A 249 -2.20 0.89 19.72
N THR A 250 -1.43 1.30 20.72
CA THR A 250 -0.60 0.39 21.53
C THR A 250 -1.13 0.18 22.95
N LYS A 251 -2.24 0.83 23.32
CA LYS A 251 -2.73 0.88 24.71
C LYS A 251 -3.93 -0.04 24.94
N VAL A 252 -3.67 -1.18 25.58
CA VAL A 252 -4.70 -2.08 26.11
C VAL A 252 -5.00 -1.72 27.57
N SER A 253 -6.23 -1.96 28.03
CA SER A 253 -6.62 -1.73 29.42
C SER A 253 -5.79 -2.60 30.37
N ASP A 254 -5.32 -2.00 31.47
CA ASP A 254 -4.60 -2.69 32.54
C ASP A 254 -5.51 -3.62 33.37
N ASP A 255 -6.83 -3.48 33.25
CA ASP A 255 -7.82 -4.28 33.98
C ASP A 255 -8.03 -5.68 33.37
N LEU A 256 -7.43 -5.96 32.19
CA LEU A 256 -7.51 -7.26 31.52
C LEU A 256 -6.50 -8.24 32.10
N VAL A 257 -7.01 -9.12 32.96
CA VAL A 257 -6.20 -10.15 33.65
C VAL A 257 -5.98 -11.40 32.78
N ASP A 258 -6.87 -11.66 31.81
CA ASP A 258 -6.72 -12.78 30.87
C ASP A 258 -5.73 -12.42 29.76
N GLU A 259 -4.57 -13.08 29.76
CA GLU A 259 -3.48 -12.86 28.81
C GLU A 259 -3.86 -13.20 27.36
N ASP A 260 -4.75 -14.15 27.12
CA ASP A 260 -5.16 -14.51 25.76
C ASP A 260 -6.10 -13.46 25.17
N GLU A 261 -7.07 -12.98 25.96
CA GLU A 261 -7.92 -11.85 25.57
C GLU A 261 -7.12 -10.55 25.43
N ARG A 262 -6.12 -10.34 26.30
CA ARG A 262 -5.20 -9.19 26.17
C ARG A 262 -4.48 -9.21 24.83
N LYS A 263 -3.94 -10.36 24.40
CA LYS A 263 -3.28 -10.48 23.08
C LYS A 263 -4.24 -10.23 21.92
N LYS A 264 -5.46 -10.76 21.98
CA LYS A 264 -6.49 -10.49 20.96
C LYS A 264 -6.81 -9.00 20.89
N GLN A 265 -7.00 -8.35 22.05
CA GLN A 265 -7.25 -6.90 22.08
C GLN A 265 -6.07 -6.09 21.54
N MET A 266 -4.83 -6.48 21.83
CA MET A 266 -3.64 -5.85 21.24
C MET A 266 -3.64 -5.92 19.71
N ARG A 267 -4.12 -7.03 19.11
CA ARG A 267 -4.23 -7.16 17.64
C ARG A 267 -5.33 -6.26 17.09
N ARG A 268 -6.51 -6.28 17.72
CA ARG A 268 -7.68 -5.48 17.32
C ARG A 268 -7.41 -3.97 17.40
N GLN A 269 -6.47 -3.53 18.24
CA GLN A 269 -6.10 -2.13 18.44
C GLN A 269 -4.95 -1.62 17.57
N ARG A 270 -4.46 -2.40 16.60
CA ARG A 270 -3.46 -1.92 15.62
C ARG A 270 -4.10 -1.74 14.26
N ARG A 271 -3.61 -0.84 13.41
CA ARG A 271 -3.92 -0.86 11.98
C ARG A 271 -3.38 -2.13 11.37
N VAL A 272 -4.27 -3.00 10.88
CA VAL A 272 -3.90 -4.24 10.19
C VAL A 272 -4.43 -4.17 8.77
N THR A 273 -3.51 -4.23 7.82
CA THR A 273 -3.84 -4.27 6.40
C THR A 273 -3.34 -5.56 5.77
N PHE A 274 -4.22 -6.18 4.99
CA PHE A 274 -3.90 -7.28 4.08
C PHE A 274 -3.74 -6.68 2.68
N LEU A 275 -2.56 -6.81 2.11
CA LEU A 275 -2.19 -6.20 0.83
C LEU A 275 -2.00 -7.28 -0.21
N VAL A 276 -2.45 -6.98 -1.42
CA VAL A 276 -2.32 -7.87 -2.57
C VAL A 276 -1.98 -7.04 -3.80
N ASN A 277 -0.91 -7.43 -4.46
CA ASN A 277 -0.53 -6.99 -5.79
C ASN A 277 -0.99 -8.02 -6.81
N VAL A 278 -1.73 -7.56 -7.81
CA VAL A 278 -2.22 -8.37 -8.93
C VAL A 278 -1.21 -8.26 -10.07
N TRP A 279 -0.55 -9.37 -10.36
CA TRP A 279 0.47 -9.47 -11.39
C TRP A 279 -0.06 -10.27 -12.59
N LEU A 280 0.02 -9.69 -13.78
CA LEU A 280 -0.35 -10.36 -15.03
C LEU A 280 0.86 -10.47 -15.94
N ASN A 281 1.05 -11.65 -16.51
CA ASN A 281 2.09 -11.96 -17.49
C ASN A 281 3.52 -11.74 -16.96
N TYR A 282 3.69 -11.72 -15.64
CA TYR A 282 4.96 -11.49 -14.96
C TYR A 282 4.90 -11.97 -13.50
N LYS A 283 5.84 -12.82 -13.09
CA LYS A 283 6.05 -13.20 -11.69
C LYS A 283 7.26 -12.43 -11.15
N PRO A 284 7.13 -11.66 -10.06
CA PRO A 284 8.28 -11.02 -9.44
C PRO A 284 9.35 -12.01 -8.99
N PHE A 285 10.62 -11.60 -9.09
CA PHE A 285 11.77 -12.40 -8.74
C PHE A 285 11.83 -12.69 -7.24
N ASN A 286 12.19 -13.93 -6.91
CA ASN A 286 12.37 -14.43 -5.55
C ASN A 286 11.15 -14.25 -4.61
N VAL A 287 9.96 -13.99 -5.15
CA VAL A 287 8.72 -14.05 -4.40
C VAL A 287 8.21 -15.49 -4.44
N GLU A 288 8.28 -16.13 -3.28
CA GLU A 288 7.96 -17.55 -3.12
C GLU A 288 6.65 -17.75 -2.34
N PRO A 289 6.00 -18.92 -2.46
CA PRO A 289 4.83 -19.23 -1.66
C PRO A 289 5.13 -19.16 -0.16
N PHE A 290 4.08 -18.93 0.64
CA PHE A 290 4.23 -18.93 2.10
C PHE A 290 4.86 -20.25 2.59
N PRO A 291 5.83 -20.21 3.53
CA PRO A 291 6.61 -21.40 3.88
C PRO A 291 5.78 -22.55 4.42
N GLU A 292 6.00 -23.74 3.87
CA GLU A 292 5.30 -24.97 4.26
C GLU A 292 5.45 -25.28 5.76
N SER A 293 6.63 -25.01 6.33
CA SER A 293 6.94 -25.24 7.74
C SER A 293 6.10 -24.40 8.71
N MET A 294 5.43 -23.35 8.23
CA MET A 294 4.58 -22.47 9.03
C MET A 294 3.09 -22.74 8.80
N MET A 295 2.73 -23.64 7.88
CA MET A 295 1.34 -23.86 7.48
C MET A 295 0.45 -24.43 8.57
N ASP A 296 0.99 -25.20 9.51
CA ASP A 296 0.22 -25.77 10.62
C ASP A 296 -0.20 -24.72 11.66
N LYS A 297 0.39 -23.53 11.61
CA LYS A 297 0.02 -22.40 12.47
C LYS A 297 -1.04 -21.49 11.85
N MET A 298 -1.29 -21.62 10.55
CA MET A 298 -2.23 -20.77 9.82
C MET A 298 -3.63 -21.37 9.85
N THR A 299 -4.63 -20.50 9.80
CA THR A 299 -6.03 -20.91 9.73
C THR A 299 -6.29 -21.68 8.44
N LYS A 300 -6.71 -22.94 8.57
CA LYS A 300 -7.01 -23.83 7.45
C LYS A 300 -8.36 -23.49 6.82
N ILE A 301 -8.49 -23.80 5.54
CA ILE A 301 -9.76 -23.72 4.82
C ILE A 301 -10.55 -25.00 5.14
N SER A 302 -11.75 -24.88 5.71
CA SER A 302 -12.67 -26.02 5.82
C SER A 302 -13.59 -26.07 4.59
N GLU A 303 -14.03 -27.25 4.19
CA GLU A 303 -15.05 -27.38 3.13
C GLU A 303 -16.38 -26.72 3.52
N ASP A 304 -16.60 -26.52 4.83
CA ASP A 304 -17.77 -25.84 5.42
C ASP A 304 -17.62 -24.32 5.54
N THR A 305 -16.40 -23.76 5.33
CA THR A 305 -16.22 -22.30 5.31
C THR A 305 -16.89 -21.71 4.06
N MET A 306 -17.53 -20.55 4.23
CA MET A 306 -18.31 -19.84 3.20
C MET A 306 -17.66 -19.85 1.79
N PRO A 307 -18.44 -19.81 0.70
CA PRO A 307 -17.90 -19.89 -0.67
C PRO A 307 -16.88 -18.79 -1.02
N ALA A 308 -16.88 -17.66 -0.29
CA ALA A 308 -15.85 -16.63 -0.31
C ALA A 308 -15.62 -16.06 1.09
N ILE A 309 -14.40 -15.62 1.40
CA ILE A 309 -14.02 -15.07 2.71
C ILE A 309 -13.96 -13.54 2.67
N LEU A 310 -13.37 -12.99 1.62
CA LEU A 310 -13.15 -11.56 1.45
C LEU A 310 -13.95 -11.01 0.29
N LEU A 311 -13.77 -11.55 -0.92
CA LEU A 311 -14.47 -11.10 -2.12
C LEU A 311 -15.08 -12.30 -2.83
N ASP A 312 -16.38 -12.23 -3.14
CA ASP A 312 -16.98 -13.23 -4.02
C ASP A 312 -16.75 -12.80 -5.48
N PRO A 313 -15.89 -13.50 -6.24
CA PRO A 313 -15.61 -13.15 -7.63
C PRO A 313 -16.85 -13.28 -8.53
N ARG A 314 -17.90 -13.98 -8.08
CA ARG A 314 -19.18 -14.12 -8.81
C ARG A 314 -20.11 -12.95 -8.54
N ASN A 315 -19.93 -12.26 -7.42
CA ASN A 315 -20.77 -11.13 -7.05
C ASN A 315 -20.18 -9.83 -7.61
N LYS A 316 -20.62 -9.47 -8.82
CA LYS A 316 -20.26 -8.17 -9.43
C LYS A 316 -21.02 -6.98 -8.81
N ASN A 317 -22.02 -7.21 -7.96
CA ASN A 317 -22.78 -6.17 -7.27
C ASN A 317 -22.06 -5.75 -5.98
N ILE A 318 -20.86 -5.19 -6.12
CA ILE A 318 -20.17 -4.60 -4.98
C ILE A 318 -20.44 -3.10 -4.97
N ASN A 319 -20.91 -2.60 -3.84
CA ASN A 319 -21.22 -1.19 -3.66
C ASN A 319 -19.91 -0.41 -3.59
N GLU A 320 -19.52 0.21 -4.69
CA GLU A 320 -18.47 1.23 -4.69
C GLU A 320 -18.85 2.33 -3.70
N LYS A 321 -17.92 2.69 -2.81
CA LYS A 321 -18.19 3.72 -1.81
C LYS A 321 -18.14 5.10 -2.42
N LYS A 322 -19.01 5.97 -1.90
CA LYS A 322 -18.97 7.40 -2.20
C LYS A 322 -17.60 7.97 -1.88
N VAL A 323 -17.14 8.84 -2.77
CA VAL A 323 -15.90 9.62 -2.62
C VAL A 323 -16.30 11.08 -2.44
N GLU A 324 -15.70 11.74 -1.46
CA GLU A 324 -15.82 13.18 -1.31
C GLU A 324 -14.73 13.86 -2.13
N THR A 325 -15.13 14.66 -3.11
CA THR A 325 -14.18 15.45 -3.91
C THR A 325 -13.94 16.80 -3.24
N VAL A 326 -12.70 17.04 -2.83
CA VAL A 326 -12.28 18.31 -2.22
C VAL A 326 -11.47 19.10 -3.25
N LYS A 327 -11.84 20.36 -3.47
CA LYS A 327 -11.07 21.30 -4.29
C LYS A 327 -10.12 22.08 -3.39
N VAL A 328 -8.88 22.22 -3.82
CA VAL A 328 -7.83 22.88 -3.02
C VAL A 328 -7.91 24.41 -3.17
N ASP A 329 -9.02 24.98 -2.71
CA ASP A 329 -9.19 26.44 -2.46
C ASP A 329 -9.20 26.74 -0.94
N ASP A 330 -9.19 25.70 -0.10
CA ASP A 330 -9.22 25.75 1.36
C ASP A 330 -7.85 26.07 1.98
N SER A 331 -7.83 26.35 3.28
CA SER A 331 -6.57 26.43 4.05
C SER A 331 -5.80 25.11 3.97
N VAL A 332 -4.64 25.15 3.31
CA VAL A 332 -3.76 24.00 3.14
C VAL A 332 -2.69 23.94 4.23
N THR A 333 -2.22 22.74 4.50
CA THR A 333 -1.04 22.46 5.34
C THR A 333 0.03 21.83 4.45
N GLY A 334 1.26 22.35 4.53
CA GLY A 334 2.41 21.80 3.82
C GLY A 334 2.96 20.58 4.54
N PHE A 335 3.21 19.52 3.79
CA PHE A 335 3.82 18.28 4.26
C PHE A 335 5.07 17.97 3.46
N LYS A 336 6.02 17.31 4.13
CA LYS A 336 7.23 16.76 3.51
C LYS A 336 7.40 15.34 4.02
N TRP A 337 7.62 14.41 3.09
CA TRP A 337 7.82 13.00 3.40
C TRP A 337 9.00 12.45 2.64
N SER A 338 9.73 11.51 3.24
CA SER A 338 10.74 10.73 2.54
C SER A 338 10.07 9.75 1.56
N MET A 339 10.79 9.47 0.47
CA MET A 339 10.46 8.41 -0.47
C MET A 339 11.42 7.23 -0.24
N GLY A 340 10.92 6.01 -0.43
CA GLY A 340 11.50 4.79 0.13
C GLY A 340 13.01 4.56 -0.08
N GLY A 341 13.59 3.88 0.92
CA GLY A 341 15.01 3.52 1.02
C GLY A 341 15.81 4.59 1.77
N THR A 342 16.39 4.23 2.92
CA THR A 342 17.10 5.11 3.88
C THR A 342 18.30 5.89 3.31
N GLU A 343 18.59 5.75 2.02
CA GLU A 343 19.74 6.33 1.33
C GLU A 343 19.39 7.13 0.07
N SER A 344 18.13 7.14 -0.38
CA SER A 344 17.74 7.75 -1.67
C SER A 344 17.84 9.29 -1.67
N ASN A 345 17.77 9.92 -0.48
CA ASN A 345 17.62 11.38 -0.32
C ASN A 345 16.46 11.95 -1.17
N GLU A 346 15.45 11.13 -1.47
CA GLU A 346 14.28 11.53 -2.24
C GLU A 346 13.15 11.95 -1.30
N TYR A 347 12.45 13.02 -1.65
CA TYR A 347 11.34 13.56 -0.87
C TYR A 347 10.17 13.95 -1.75
N ILE A 348 8.97 13.87 -1.17
CA ILE A 348 7.76 14.45 -1.72
C ILE A 348 7.30 15.58 -0.79
N LYS A 349 7.10 16.78 -1.37
CA LYS A 349 6.41 17.89 -0.71
C LYS A 349 5.00 17.99 -1.26
N MET A 350 4.01 18.25 -0.40
CA MET A 350 2.63 18.41 -0.83
C MET A 350 1.82 19.38 0.04
N GLU A 351 0.93 20.15 -0.58
CA GLU A 351 -0.07 20.96 0.11
C GLU A 351 -1.41 20.22 0.21
N LEU A 352 -1.91 19.99 1.43
CA LEU A 352 -3.15 19.24 1.68
C LEU A 352 -4.16 19.99 2.55
N PRO A 353 -5.48 19.86 2.29
CA PRO A 353 -6.55 20.39 3.14
C PRO A 353 -6.77 19.49 4.37
N LEU A 354 -5.86 19.56 5.35
CA LEU A 354 -5.81 18.63 6.49
C LEU A 354 -7.14 18.51 7.26
N ALA A 355 -7.84 19.62 7.48
CA ALA A 355 -9.12 19.61 8.18
C ALA A 355 -10.18 18.78 7.44
N SER A 356 -10.31 18.99 6.12
CA SER A 356 -11.20 18.20 5.26
C SER A 356 -10.82 16.73 5.27
N ILE A 357 -9.52 16.43 5.26
CA ILE A 357 -9.00 15.06 5.36
C ILE A 357 -9.43 14.39 6.68
N GLN A 358 -9.22 15.07 7.81
CA GLN A 358 -9.51 14.51 9.13
C GLN A 358 -11.01 14.39 9.43
N ASN A 359 -11.87 15.20 8.80
CA ASN A 359 -13.33 15.10 8.96
C ASN A 359 -13.89 13.74 8.51
N GLU A 360 -13.21 13.06 7.59
CA GLU A 360 -13.62 11.74 7.10
C GLU A 360 -13.08 10.55 7.90
N LEU A 361 -12.18 10.80 8.87
CA LEU A 361 -11.59 9.75 9.73
C LEU A 361 -12.67 8.90 10.42
N GLN A 362 -13.62 9.55 11.11
CA GLN A 362 -14.62 8.85 11.93
C GLN A 362 -15.55 7.95 11.12
N LYS A 363 -15.74 8.25 9.83
CA LYS A 363 -16.58 7.47 8.92
C LYS A 363 -15.78 6.39 8.18
N GLY A 364 -14.45 6.41 8.29
CA GLY A 364 -13.56 5.65 7.41
C GLY A 364 -13.74 6.02 5.93
N GLY A 365 -13.98 7.31 5.68
CA GLY A 365 -14.35 7.85 4.38
C GLY A 365 -13.23 7.83 3.34
N ASN A 366 -13.57 8.29 2.13
CA ASN A 366 -12.65 8.45 1.02
C ASN A 366 -12.68 9.88 0.54
N ILE A 367 -11.50 10.42 0.23
CA ILE A 367 -11.34 11.77 -0.29
C ILE A 367 -10.55 11.70 -1.57
N GLU A 368 -11.04 12.39 -2.59
CA GLU A 368 -10.31 12.65 -3.81
C GLU A 368 -9.98 14.14 -3.86
N ILE A 369 -8.68 14.44 -3.95
CA ILE A 369 -8.17 15.79 -4.05
C ILE A 369 -7.82 16.03 -5.51
N LYS A 370 -8.43 17.09 -6.07
CA LYS A 370 -8.12 17.59 -7.41
C LYS A 370 -7.57 18.99 -7.29
N TRP A 371 -6.40 19.19 -7.88
CA TRP A 371 -5.79 20.50 -7.99
C TRP A 371 -6.23 21.16 -9.29
N LYS A 372 -6.26 22.48 -9.29
CA LYS A 372 -6.45 23.28 -10.50
C LYS A 372 -5.20 24.09 -10.72
N GLN A 373 -4.72 24.12 -11.95
CA GLN A 373 -3.62 25.00 -12.31
C GLN A 373 -4.08 26.45 -12.19
N HIS A 374 -3.39 27.23 -11.35
CA HIS A 374 -3.51 28.67 -11.28
C HIS A 374 -2.21 29.28 -11.80
N GLU A 375 -2.30 30.25 -12.71
CA GLU A 375 -1.12 30.96 -13.25
C GLU A 375 -0.25 31.50 -12.11
N GLY A 376 1.03 31.11 -12.10
CA GLY A 376 2.04 31.61 -11.16
C GLY A 376 2.12 30.88 -9.81
N ARG A 377 1.33 29.84 -9.55
CA ARG A 377 1.45 29.03 -8.32
C ARG A 377 2.43 27.86 -8.52
N VAL A 378 3.26 27.61 -7.50
CA VAL A 378 4.15 26.43 -7.42
C VAL A 378 3.30 25.15 -7.53
N PRO A 379 3.79 24.07 -8.17
CA PRO A 379 3.07 22.82 -8.23
C PRO A 379 2.71 22.33 -6.81
N PRO A 380 1.48 21.82 -6.61
CA PRO A 380 1.00 21.42 -5.30
C PRO A 380 1.69 20.15 -4.77
N ILE A 381 2.37 19.43 -5.65
CA ILE A 381 3.17 18.25 -5.36
C ILE A 381 4.53 18.43 -6.03
N GLU A 382 5.60 18.28 -5.27
CA GLU A 382 6.97 18.37 -5.76
C GLU A 382 7.71 17.09 -5.36
N LEU A 383 8.26 16.38 -6.35
CA LEU A 383 9.20 15.28 -6.10
C LEU A 383 10.62 15.83 -6.22
N LEU A 384 11.43 15.61 -5.18
CA LEU A 384 12.79 16.15 -5.06
C LEU A 384 13.79 15.01 -4.97
N LYS A 385 14.85 15.06 -5.78
CA LYS A 385 16.03 14.19 -5.65
C LYS A 385 17.12 14.90 -4.84
N GLY A 386 17.95 14.15 -4.12
CA GLY A 386 18.89 14.67 -3.13
C GLY A 386 19.90 15.73 -3.62
N GLU A 387 20.17 15.82 -4.92
CA GLU A 387 21.07 16.83 -5.50
C GLU A 387 20.43 18.23 -5.58
N ASP A 388 19.10 18.33 -5.64
CA ASP A 388 18.36 19.59 -5.83
C ASP A 388 18.22 20.41 -4.52
N ILE A 389 18.47 19.78 -3.36
CA ILE A 389 18.24 20.36 -2.02
C ILE A 389 19.23 21.48 -1.68
N LYS A 390 20.34 21.63 -2.42
CA LYS A 390 21.35 22.67 -2.15
C LYS A 390 20.91 24.10 -2.47
N SER A 391 19.70 24.30 -3.00
CA SER A 391 19.21 25.61 -3.45
C SER A 391 18.14 26.25 -2.54
N ASP A 392 17.57 25.53 -1.56
CA ASP A 392 16.33 25.94 -0.88
C ASP A 392 16.49 26.20 0.65
N GLU A 393 17.59 26.86 1.05
CA GLU A 393 17.74 27.39 2.43
C GLU A 393 17.00 28.73 2.66
N SER A 394 16.17 29.19 1.71
CA SER A 394 15.54 30.52 1.76
C SER A 394 14.11 30.57 2.32
N LEU A 395 13.51 29.42 2.66
CA LEU A 395 12.16 29.34 3.21
C LEU A 395 12.14 28.90 4.69
N ASN A 396 12.92 29.59 5.53
CA ASN A 396 12.67 29.59 6.98
C ASN A 396 11.91 30.86 7.36
N CYS A 397 10.64 30.65 7.67
CA CYS A 397 9.63 31.62 8.07
C CYS A 397 10.14 32.67 9.06
N HIS A 398 10.02 33.94 8.67
CA HIS A 398 10.02 35.08 9.59
C HIS A 398 8.75 35.11 10.45
N ASP A 399 8.90 35.72 11.63
CA ASP A 399 7.88 36.30 12.51
C ASP A 399 6.97 35.40 13.35
N GLN A 400 7.50 35.01 14.52
CA GLN A 400 6.70 35.09 15.76
C GLN A 400 7.38 36.00 16.80
N LYS A 401 6.71 37.13 17.03
CA LYS A 401 7.06 38.19 17.99
C LYS A 401 7.18 37.66 19.42
N LYS A 402 8.37 37.83 20.02
CA LYS A 402 8.55 37.84 21.48
C LYS A 402 7.93 39.11 22.06
N GLN A 403 6.76 39.02 22.68
CA GLN A 403 6.36 39.98 23.72
C GLN A 403 6.94 39.53 25.07
N LYS A 404 7.93 40.30 25.55
CA LYS A 404 8.36 40.29 26.95
C LYS A 404 7.19 40.76 27.82
N ILE A 405 6.84 39.99 28.84
CA ILE A 405 6.16 40.49 30.03
C ILE A 405 7.18 40.50 31.17
N GLU A 406 7.38 41.68 31.73
CA GLU A 406 8.16 41.95 32.93
C GLU A 406 7.53 41.30 34.17
N LYS A 407 8.36 40.67 35.00
CA LYS A 407 8.48 40.98 36.43
C LYS A 407 9.72 40.35 37.02
#